data_AF-A0A7S1MPT0-F1
#
_entry.id   AF-A0A7S1MPT0-F1
#
_cell.length_a   1.000
_cell.length_b   1.000
_cell.length_c   1.000
_cell.angle_alpha   90.00
_cell.angle_beta   90.00
_cell.angle_gamma   90.00
#
_symmetry.space_group_name_H-M   'P 1'
#
loop_
_entity.id
_entity.type
_entity.pdbx_description
1 polymer ?
#
loop_
_entity_poly.entity_id
_entity_poly.type
_entity_poly.pdbx_seq_one_letter_code
_entity_poly.pdbx_strand_id
1 'polypeptide(L)'
;PNLYYFECVFMLRKVLFLFLVALPGYSEVSSTVQCFSLTLVSGFFLLLHVWFRPYDNRAYFLLDETEAASLLAVFLTLVAQIGLWSTEGSMVFQLHPIYRSVVRAVVFIFVIGAHIRFLSLALWGLLRR
;
A
#
# COMPACT_ATOMS: atom_id res chain seq x y z
N PRO A 1 -10.19 23.07 -10.95
CA PRO A 1 -9.40 22.23 -10.01
C PRO A 1 -9.48 22.83 -8.59
N ASN A 2 -10.40 22.35 -7.76
CA ASN A 2 -10.79 23.04 -6.51
C ASN A 2 -9.88 22.76 -5.30
N LEU A 3 -8.77 22.04 -5.46
CA LEU A 3 -7.80 21.74 -4.41
C LEU A 3 -6.37 21.98 -4.89
N TYR A 4 -5.98 23.25 -5.09
CA TYR A 4 -4.62 23.63 -5.51
C TYR A 4 -3.52 23.12 -4.55
N TYR A 5 -3.84 22.91 -3.27
CA TYR A 5 -2.90 22.47 -2.25
C TYR A 5 -2.71 20.95 -2.17
N PHE A 6 -3.49 20.14 -2.90
CA PHE A 6 -3.41 18.68 -2.79
C PHE A 6 -2.13 18.11 -3.44
N GLU A 7 -1.53 18.85 -4.37
CA GLU A 7 -0.24 18.49 -4.95
C GLU A 7 0.89 18.49 -3.90
N CYS A 8 0.83 19.44 -2.95
CA CYS A 8 1.73 19.46 -1.79
C CYS A 8 1.55 18.22 -0.90
N VAL A 9 0.31 17.75 -0.72
CA VAL A 9 -0.01 16.54 0.05
C VAL A 9 0.62 15.31 -0.61
N PHE A 10 0.57 15.21 -1.94
CA PHE A 10 1.21 14.11 -2.67
C PHE A 10 2.73 14.13 -2.61
N MET A 11 3.35 15.31 -2.69
CA MET A 11 4.80 15.44 -2.53
C MET A 11 5.22 15.12 -1.10
N LEU A 12 4.48 15.62 -0.10
CA LEU A 12 4.72 15.31 1.31
C LEU A 12 4.69 13.80 1.56
N ARG A 13 3.70 13.09 1.01
CA ARG A 13 3.64 11.63 1.08
C ARG A 13 4.94 10.99 0.60
N LYS A 14 5.38 11.32 -0.62
CA LYS A 14 6.62 10.74 -1.19
C LYS A 14 7.83 11.02 -0.31
N VAL A 15 7.95 12.23 0.21
CA VAL A 15 9.01 12.63 1.13
C VAL A 15 8.94 11.82 2.43
N LEU A 16 7.76 11.63 3.01
CA LEU A 16 7.59 10.83 4.24
C LEU A 16 7.96 9.36 4.05
N PHE A 17 7.55 8.75 2.92
CA PHE A 17 7.95 7.38 2.59
C PHE A 17 9.48 7.25 2.46
N LEU A 18 10.12 8.16 1.71
CA LEU A 18 11.57 8.17 1.56
C LEU A 18 12.28 8.43 2.88
N PHE A 19 11.77 9.37 3.68
CA PHE A 19 12.32 9.71 4.98
C PHE A 19 12.29 8.52 5.94
N LEU A 20 11.16 7.81 6.05
CA LEU A 20 11.05 6.61 6.89
C LEU A 20 11.95 5.46 6.44
N VAL A 21 12.26 5.38 5.15
CA VAL A 21 13.17 4.36 4.62
C VAL A 21 14.64 4.75 4.81
N ALA A 22 14.97 6.03 4.61
CA ALA A 22 16.33 6.53 4.60
C ALA A 22 16.86 6.99 5.97
N LEU A 23 16.03 7.00 7.02
CA LEU A 23 16.44 7.46 8.34
C LEU A 23 17.53 6.52 8.93
N PRO A 24 18.78 7.02 9.10
CA PRO A 24 19.85 6.20 9.64
C PRO A 24 19.55 5.80 11.09
N GLY A 25 19.84 4.55 11.44
CA GLY A 25 19.49 3.96 12.75
C GLY A 25 18.06 3.42 12.83
N TYR A 26 17.14 3.83 11.94
CA TYR A 26 15.78 3.29 11.94
C TYR A 26 15.70 1.87 11.36
N SER A 27 16.54 1.58 10.38
CA SER A 27 16.75 0.23 9.84
C SER A 27 17.33 -0.74 10.88
N GLU A 28 18.00 -0.23 11.90
CA GLU A 28 18.65 -1.04 12.94
C GLU A 28 17.72 -1.38 14.12
N VAL A 29 16.61 -0.64 14.30
CA VAL A 29 15.67 -0.85 15.42
C VAL A 29 14.87 -2.14 15.23
N SER A 30 14.15 -2.27 14.11
CA SER A 30 13.41 -3.49 13.73
C SER A 30 12.67 -3.26 12.41
N SER A 31 12.80 -4.19 11.46
CA SER A 31 12.02 -4.18 10.21
C SER A 31 10.50 -4.15 10.45
N THR A 32 10.04 -4.71 11.57
CA THR A 32 8.62 -4.69 11.97
C THR A 32 8.14 -3.28 12.30
N VAL A 33 8.94 -2.53 13.06
CA VAL A 33 8.61 -1.14 13.43
C VAL A 33 8.59 -0.25 12.18
N GLN A 34 9.56 -0.44 11.28
CA GLN A 34 9.60 0.29 10.02
C GLN A 34 8.38 0.01 9.14
N CYS A 35 8.02 -1.28 8.97
CA CYS A 35 6.84 -1.67 8.20
C CYS A 35 5.54 -1.14 8.82
N PHE A 36 5.43 -1.16 10.16
CA PHE A 36 4.28 -0.62 10.87
C PHE A 36 4.13 0.90 10.64
N SER A 37 5.21 1.66 10.74
CA SER A 37 5.20 3.10 10.45
C SER A 37 4.82 3.41 9.00
N LEU A 38 5.35 2.65 8.04
CA LEU A 38 4.96 2.77 6.64
C LEU A 38 3.47 2.44 6.44
N THR A 39 2.94 1.47 7.19
CA THR A 39 1.51 1.10 7.14
C THR A 39 0.64 2.25 7.65
N LEU A 40 1.02 2.89 8.76
CA LEU A 40 0.30 4.04 9.30
C LEU A 40 0.29 5.21 8.31
N VAL A 41 1.44 5.55 7.74
CA VAL A 41 1.55 6.60 6.73
C VAL A 41 0.72 6.25 5.49
N SER A 42 0.85 5.02 4.97
CA SER A 42 0.08 4.57 3.82
C SER A 42 -1.43 4.61 4.08
N GLY A 43 -1.89 4.16 5.25
CA GLY A 43 -3.29 4.17 5.64
C GLY A 43 -3.85 5.59 5.78
N PHE A 44 -3.09 6.50 6.40
CA PHE A 44 -3.46 7.91 6.52
C PHE A 44 -3.65 8.57 5.14
N PHE A 45 -2.70 8.39 4.22
CA PHE A 45 -2.81 8.96 2.88
C PHE A 45 -3.88 8.28 2.02
N LEU A 46 -4.12 6.98 2.21
CA LEU A 46 -5.23 6.28 1.55
C LEU A 46 -6.58 6.85 2.01
N LEU A 47 -6.77 7.06 3.32
CA LEU A 47 -7.98 7.66 3.87
C LEU A 47 -8.20 9.09 3.35
N LEU A 48 -7.15 9.91 3.35
CA LEU A 48 -7.19 11.25 2.76
C LEU A 48 -7.60 11.20 1.28
N HIS A 49 -6.98 10.31 0.50
CA HIS A 49 -7.26 10.18 -0.93
C HIS A 49 -8.73 9.80 -1.19
N VAL A 50 -9.24 8.79 -0.47
CA VAL A 50 -10.63 8.33 -0.61
C VAL A 50 -11.64 9.39 -0.18
N TRP A 51 -11.32 10.18 0.86
CA TRP A 51 -12.20 11.23 1.37
C TRP A 51 -12.26 12.43 0.42
N PHE A 52 -11.11 12.92 -0.04
CA PHE A 52 -11.03 14.16 -0.79
C PHE A 52 -11.17 13.99 -2.30
N ARG A 53 -10.89 12.80 -2.86
CA ARG A 53 -10.93 12.50 -4.31
C ARG A 53 -10.37 13.65 -5.15
N PRO A 54 -9.08 13.95 -4.99
CA PRO A 54 -8.50 15.23 -5.40
C PRO A 54 -8.43 15.45 -6.91
N TYR A 55 -8.55 14.39 -7.71
CA TYR A 55 -8.49 14.48 -9.15
C TYR A 55 -9.86 14.82 -9.76
N ASP A 56 -9.84 15.71 -10.75
CA ASP A 56 -11.02 16.16 -11.49
C ASP A 56 -11.66 15.00 -12.27
N ASN A 57 -12.98 15.06 -12.52
CA ASN A 57 -13.77 13.99 -13.17
C ASN A 57 -13.39 13.75 -14.65
N ARG A 58 -12.35 14.42 -15.16
CA ARG A 58 -11.89 14.30 -16.53
C ARG A 58 -11.33 12.89 -16.76
N ALA A 59 -11.63 12.32 -17.93
CA ALA A 59 -11.27 10.93 -18.28
C ALA A 59 -11.80 9.86 -17.29
N TYR A 60 -13.07 9.97 -16.87
CA TYR A 60 -13.77 8.95 -16.07
C TYR A 60 -13.11 8.64 -14.71
N PHE A 61 -12.54 9.63 -14.03
CA PHE A 61 -11.83 9.43 -12.75
C PHE A 61 -10.65 8.47 -12.81
N LEU A 62 -10.17 8.16 -14.02
CA LEU A 62 -9.13 7.16 -14.22
C LEU A 62 -7.89 7.45 -13.36
N LEU A 63 -7.46 8.72 -13.29
CA LEU A 63 -6.30 9.10 -12.49
C LEU A 63 -6.56 8.89 -10.98
N ASP A 64 -7.76 9.22 -10.52
CA ASP A 64 -8.18 9.02 -9.12
C ASP A 64 -8.23 7.54 -8.74
N GLU A 65 -8.83 6.72 -9.60
CA GLU A 65 -8.94 5.28 -9.42
C GLU A 65 -7.58 4.59 -9.49
N THR A 66 -6.69 5.01 -10.41
CA THR A 66 -5.33 4.47 -10.47
C THR A 66 -4.53 4.80 -9.22
N GLU A 67 -4.69 6.01 -8.68
CA GLU A 67 -3.98 6.44 -7.48
C GLU A 67 -4.53 5.78 -6.21
N ALA A 68 -5.85 5.66 -6.10
CA ALA A 68 -6.49 4.92 -5.02
C ALA A 68 -6.08 3.44 -5.05
N ALA A 69 -6.04 2.82 -6.24
CA ALA A 69 -5.60 1.44 -6.41
C ALA A 69 -4.12 1.25 -6.06
N SER A 70 -3.25 2.21 -6.41
CA SER A 70 -1.82 2.15 -6.06
C SER A 70 -1.61 2.23 -4.55
N LEU A 71 -2.28 3.17 -3.87
CA LEU A 71 -2.21 3.33 -2.42
C LEU A 71 -2.79 2.12 -1.68
N LEU A 72 -3.91 1.59 -2.18
CA LEU A 72 -4.51 0.39 -1.62
C LEU A 72 -3.58 -0.81 -1.77
N ALA A 73 -2.95 -0.99 -2.93
CA ALA A 73 -1.99 -2.08 -3.17
C ALA A 73 -0.80 -2.01 -2.20
N VAL A 74 -0.20 -0.83 -2.02
CA VAL A 74 0.89 -0.62 -1.04
C VAL A 74 0.42 -0.90 0.39
N PHE A 75 -0.74 -0.36 0.78
CA PHE A 75 -1.30 -0.58 2.12
C PHE A 75 -1.55 -2.06 2.40
N LEU A 76 -2.15 -2.78 1.46
CA LEU A 76 -2.42 -4.22 1.59
C LEU A 76 -1.12 -5.03 1.66
N THR A 77 -0.09 -4.69 0.89
CA THR A 77 1.23 -5.34 1.01
C THR A 77 1.82 -5.18 2.40
N LEU A 78 1.77 -3.96 2.95
CA LEU A 78 2.34 -3.68 4.28
C LEU A 78 1.56 -4.39 5.39
N VAL A 79 0.22 -4.34 5.35
CA VAL A 79 -0.64 -5.08 6.30
C VAL A 79 -0.42 -6.58 6.19
N ALA A 80 -0.34 -7.12 4.97
CA ALA A 80 -0.04 -8.53 4.73
C ALA A 80 1.31 -8.93 5.32
N GLN A 81 2.34 -8.13 5.12
CA GLN A 81 3.68 -8.39 5.64
C GLN A 81 3.70 -8.45 7.18
N ILE A 82 3.04 -7.48 7.84
CA ILE A 82 2.91 -7.46 9.30
C ILE A 82 2.12 -8.68 9.80
N GLY A 83 1.02 -9.01 9.12
CA GLY A 83 0.22 -10.20 9.45
C GLY A 83 1.04 -11.48 9.36
N LEU A 84 1.82 -11.65 8.29
CA LEU A 84 2.69 -12.81 8.13
C LEU A 84 3.73 -12.90 9.25
N TRP A 85 4.44 -11.81 9.57
CA TRP A 85 5.39 -11.79 10.70
C TRP A 85 4.73 -12.07 12.05
N SER A 86 3.52 -11.57 12.28
CA SER A 86 2.76 -11.85 13.50
C SER A 86 2.41 -13.35 13.62
N THR A 87 2.05 -13.99 12.51
CA THR A 87 1.72 -15.42 12.51
C THR A 87 2.92 -16.35 12.66
N GLU A 88 4.13 -15.91 12.28
CA GLU A 88 5.34 -16.74 12.34
C GLU A 88 5.73 -17.18 13.76
N GLY A 89 5.41 -16.37 14.77
CA GLY A 89 5.67 -16.69 16.17
C GLY A 89 4.62 -17.59 16.82
N SER A 90 3.52 -17.90 16.14
CA SER A 90 2.41 -18.62 16.75
C SER A 90 2.61 -20.14 16.74
N MET A 91 2.29 -20.79 17.87
CA MET A 91 2.44 -22.26 18.02
C MET A 91 1.65 -23.04 16.96
N VAL A 92 0.45 -22.57 16.59
CA VAL A 92 -0.40 -23.23 15.57
C VAL A 92 0.31 -23.37 14.22
N PHE A 93 1.05 -22.34 13.80
CA PHE A 93 1.77 -22.34 12.52
C PHE A 93 3.08 -23.15 12.59
N GLN A 94 3.61 -23.39 13.79
CA GLN A 94 4.75 -24.28 14.00
C GLN A 94 4.32 -25.76 13.99
N LEU A 95 3.18 -26.09 14.60
CA LEU A 95 2.65 -27.46 14.62
C LEU A 95 2.08 -27.92 13.26
N HIS A 96 1.51 -27.00 12.48
CA HIS A 96 0.87 -27.34 11.20
C HIS A 96 1.52 -26.61 10.01
N PRO A 97 2.58 -27.18 9.39
CA PRO A 97 3.33 -26.53 8.32
C PRO A 97 2.49 -26.34 7.04
N ILE A 98 1.54 -27.23 6.78
CA ILE A 98 0.63 -27.12 5.63
C ILE A 98 -0.25 -25.87 5.77
N TYR A 99 -0.79 -25.62 6.96
CA TYR A 99 -1.63 -24.45 7.23
C TYR A 99 -0.85 -23.15 6.98
N ARG A 100 0.41 -23.07 7.44
CA ARG A 100 1.30 -21.95 7.16
C ARG A 100 1.48 -21.69 5.66
N SER A 101 1.72 -22.73 4.87
CA SER A 101 1.89 -22.60 3.42
C SER A 101 0.62 -22.12 2.72
N VAL A 102 -0.54 -22.62 3.14
CA VAL A 102 -1.84 -22.20 2.60
C VAL A 102 -2.11 -20.72 2.90
N VAL A 103 -1.93 -20.28 4.15
CA VAL A 103 -2.14 -18.88 4.54
C VAL A 103 -1.22 -17.96 3.74
N ARG A 104 0.06 -18.31 3.60
CA ARG A 104 1.02 -17.53 2.79
C ARG A 104 0.60 -17.45 1.32
N ALA A 105 0.17 -18.56 0.74
CA ALA A 105 -0.30 -18.58 -0.65
C ALA A 105 -1.55 -17.70 -0.84
N VAL A 106 -2.52 -17.76 0.07
CA VAL A 106 -3.73 -16.93 0.03
C VAL A 106 -3.39 -15.44 0.15
N VAL A 107 -2.54 -15.07 1.12
CA VAL A 107 -2.08 -13.69 1.29
C VAL A 107 -1.35 -13.19 0.04
N PHE A 108 -0.46 -14.02 -0.52
CA PHE A 108 0.27 -13.69 -1.74
C PHE A 108 -0.67 -13.47 -2.94
N ILE A 109 -1.62 -14.37 -3.18
CA ILE A 109 -2.61 -14.24 -4.26
C ILE A 109 -3.41 -12.94 -4.10
N PHE A 110 -3.81 -12.62 -2.87
CA PHE A 110 -4.57 -11.41 -2.58
C PHE A 110 -3.77 -10.13 -2.88
N VAL A 111 -2.51 -10.07 -2.42
CA VAL A 111 -1.62 -8.93 -2.66
C VAL A 111 -1.33 -8.77 -4.16
N ILE A 112 -1.03 -9.86 -4.85
CA ILE A 112 -0.80 -9.85 -6.30
C ILE A 112 -2.07 -9.41 -7.04
N GLY A 113 -3.25 -9.87 -6.63
CA GLY A 113 -4.52 -9.42 -7.19
C GLY A 113 -4.71 -7.90 -7.09
N ALA A 114 -4.35 -7.29 -5.95
CA ALA A 114 -4.39 -5.84 -5.78
C ALA A 114 -3.43 -5.12 -6.75
N HIS A 115 -2.23 -5.66 -6.95
CA HIS A 115 -1.23 -5.09 -7.88
C HIS A 115 -1.66 -5.25 -9.34
N ILE A 116 -2.25 -6.40 -9.70
CA ILE A 116 -2.79 -6.64 -11.05
C ILE A 116 -3.91 -5.64 -11.34
N ARG A 117 -4.81 -5.36 -10.37
CA ARG A 117 -5.85 -4.34 -10.53
C ARG A 117 -5.25 -2.95 -10.78
N PHE A 118 -4.24 -2.55 -10.01
CA PHE A 118 -3.56 -1.29 -10.22
C PHE A 118 -2.93 -1.22 -11.63
N LEU A 119 -2.18 -2.26 -12.01
CA LEU A 119 -1.51 -2.33 -13.32
C LEU A 119 -2.50 -2.33 -14.48
N SER A 120 -3.63 -3.04 -14.37
CA SER A 120 -4.63 -3.07 -15.43
C SER A 120 -5.29 -1.71 -15.65
N LEU A 121 -5.58 -0.97 -14.58
CA LEU A 121 -6.08 0.41 -14.65
C LEU A 121 -5.05 1.34 -15.29
N ALA A 122 -3.78 1.22 -14.90
CA ALA A 122 -2.69 2.03 -15.45
C ALA A 122 -2.45 1.74 -16.95
N LEU A 123 -2.42 0.46 -17.34
CA LEU A 123 -2.28 0.01 -18.73
C LEU A 123 -3.45 0.49 -19.59
N TRP A 124 -4.68 0.30 -19.11
CA TRP A 124 -5.87 0.78 -19.82
C TRP A 124 -5.85 2.31 -19.99
N GLY A 125 -5.41 3.04 -18.96
CA GLY A 125 -5.25 4.47 -19.03
C GLY A 125 -4.19 4.96 -20.01
N LEU A 126 -3.11 4.19 -20.19
CA LEU A 126 -2.04 4.50 -21.12
C LEU A 126 -2.43 4.20 -22.56
N LEU A 127 -3.11 3.06 -22.80
CA LEU A 127 -3.55 2.64 -24.14
C LEU A 127 -4.70 3.48 -24.71
N ARG A 128 -5.43 4.20 -23.85
CA ARG A 128 -6.56 5.05 -24.24
C ARG A 128 -6.16 6.52 -24.50
N ARG A 129 -4.91 6.90 -24.23
CA ARG A 129 -4.35 8.21 -24.64
C ARG A 129 -4.13 8.27 -26.14
#